data_AF-A0A6I5X1U5-F1
#
_entry.id   AF-A0A6I5X1U5-F1
#
_cell.length_a   1.000
_cell.length_b   1.000
_cell.length_c   1.000
_cell.angle_alpha   90.00
_cell.angle_beta   90.00
_cell.angle_gamma   90.00
#
_symmetry.space_group_name_H-M   'P 1'
#
loop_
_entity.id
_entity.type
_entity.pdbx_description
1 polymer ?
#
loop_
_entity_poly.entity_id
_entity_poly.type
_entity_poly.pdbx_seq_one_letter_code
_entity_poly.pdbx_strand_id
1 'polypeptide(L)'
;MEKFVKTYYEDVTDAAKRDQTFAELTPAMQAQAHGRAGYEAFWSTISKVDVHSVTADPATGVVTAQLTFHKVDGGTSDETHRLGVVNGGQPYLITSDTMV
;
A
#
# COMPACT_ATOMS: atom_id res chain seq x y z
N MET A 1 -10.76 -6.21 5.17
CA MET A 1 -10.07 -5.23 4.32
C MET A 1 -9.05 -4.44 5.12
N GLU A 2 -9.42 -3.90 6.29
CA GLU A 2 -8.50 -3.12 7.14
C GLU A 2 -7.23 -3.89 7.51
N LYS A 3 -7.36 -5.12 8.01
CA LYS A 3 -6.21 -5.99 8.33
C LYS A 3 -5.31 -6.21 7.10
N PHE A 4 -5.89 -6.38 5.92
CA PHE A 4 -5.13 -6.56 4.68
C PHE A 4 -4.30 -5.31 4.35
N VAL A 5 -4.92 -4.12 4.33
CA VAL A 5 -4.22 -2.87 4.06
C VAL A 5 -3.16 -2.57 5.11
N LYS A 6 -3.45 -2.84 6.39
CA LYS A 6 -2.45 -2.72 7.46
C LYS A 6 -1.24 -3.63 7.21
N THR A 7 -1.47 -4.91 6.95
CA THR A 7 -0.39 -5.87 6.68
C THR A 7 0.38 -5.53 5.41
N TYR A 8 -0.28 -5.04 4.36
CA TYR A 8 0.40 -4.56 3.15
C TYR A 8 1.46 -3.50 3.47
N TYR A 9 1.10 -2.45 4.22
CA TYR A 9 2.05 -1.38 4.57
C TYR A 9 3.14 -1.82 5.56
N GLU A 10 2.85 -2.78 6.44
CA GLU A 10 3.86 -3.39 7.31
C GLU A 10 4.88 -4.21 6.47
N ASP A 11 4.39 -5.03 5.54
CA ASP A 11 5.20 -5.97 4.78
C ASP A 11 6.01 -5.31 3.66
N VAL A 12 5.47 -4.30 2.99
CA VAL A 12 6.09 -3.74 1.78
C VAL A 12 7.43 -3.04 2.03
N THR A 13 7.67 -2.59 3.27
CA THR A 13 8.97 -2.02 3.67
C THR A 13 10.08 -3.08 3.77
N ASP A 14 9.73 -4.36 3.92
CA ASP A 14 10.66 -5.49 3.90
C ASP A 14 10.91 -5.93 2.44
N ALA A 15 12.14 -5.74 1.97
CA ALA A 15 12.54 -6.11 0.62
C ALA A 15 12.27 -7.60 0.29
N ALA A 16 12.33 -8.50 1.28
CA ALA A 16 12.06 -9.92 1.10
C ALA A 16 10.58 -10.23 0.81
N LYS A 17 9.66 -9.31 1.14
CA LYS A 17 8.22 -9.47 0.96
C LYS A 17 7.66 -8.74 -0.24
N ARG A 18 8.48 -7.92 -0.92
CA ARG A 18 8.01 -7.07 -2.02
C ARG A 18 7.46 -7.85 -3.22
N ASP A 19 7.92 -9.08 -3.45
CA ASP A 19 7.33 -9.96 -4.47
C ASP A 19 5.86 -10.26 -4.16
N GLN A 20 5.55 -10.56 -2.89
CA GLN A 20 4.19 -10.78 -2.43
C GLN A 20 3.36 -9.48 -2.48
N THR A 21 3.85 -8.38 -1.91
CA THR A 21 3.07 -7.14 -1.84
C THR A 21 2.85 -6.52 -3.23
N PHE A 22 3.75 -6.74 -4.19
CA PHE A 22 3.51 -6.36 -5.58
C PHE A 22 2.39 -7.21 -6.22
N ALA A 23 2.31 -8.51 -5.88
CA ALA A 23 1.22 -9.38 -6.32
C ALA A 23 -0.14 -9.05 -5.67
N GLU A 24 -0.12 -8.31 -4.55
CA GLU A 24 -1.32 -7.77 -3.90
C GLU A 24 -1.86 -6.50 -4.60
N LEU A 25 -1.16 -5.99 -5.62
CA LEU A 25 -1.67 -4.96 -6.53
C LEU A 25 -2.37 -5.59 -7.74
N THR A 26 -3.46 -4.98 -8.19
CA THR A 26 -4.02 -5.33 -9.51
C THR A 26 -3.04 -5.01 -10.64
N PRO A 27 -3.16 -5.65 -11.82
CA PRO A 27 -2.32 -5.32 -12.98
C PRO A 27 -2.33 -3.84 -13.37
N ALA A 28 -3.47 -3.16 -13.20
CA ALA A 28 -3.57 -1.71 -13.42
C ALA A 28 -2.73 -0.91 -12.42
N MET A 29 -2.78 -1.26 -11.13
CA MET A 29 -1.96 -0.62 -10.10
C MET A 29 -0.47 -0.93 -10.26
N GLN A 30 -0.12 -2.16 -10.66
CA GLN A 30 1.26 -2.51 -11.00
C GLN A 30 1.78 -1.63 -12.15
N ALA A 31 0.96 -1.39 -13.18
CA ALA A 31 1.32 -0.49 -14.27
C ALA A 31 1.43 0.98 -13.81
N GLN A 32 0.53 1.44 -12.95
CA GLN A 32 0.58 2.79 -12.35
C GLN A 32 1.84 2.99 -11.50
N ALA A 33 2.33 1.94 -10.83
CA ALA A 33 3.62 1.95 -10.14
C ALA A 33 4.83 1.88 -11.08
N HIS A 34 4.65 2.08 -12.39
CA HIS A 34 5.68 1.90 -13.43
C HIS A 34 6.29 0.49 -13.44
N GLY A 35 5.44 -0.52 -13.21
CA GLY A 35 5.83 -1.92 -13.15
C GLY A 35 6.68 -2.24 -11.93
N ARG A 36 7.35 -3.41 -11.97
CA ARG A 36 8.17 -3.86 -10.84
C ARG A 36 9.31 -2.89 -10.51
N ALA A 37 9.93 -2.28 -11.52
CA ALA A 37 11.07 -1.40 -11.33
C ALA A 37 10.69 -0.10 -10.60
N GLY A 38 9.57 0.54 -10.98
CA GLY A 38 9.11 1.75 -10.29
C GLY A 38 8.60 1.48 -8.88
N TYR A 39 7.93 0.34 -8.68
CA TYR A 39 7.53 -0.12 -7.36
C TYR A 39 8.74 -0.28 -6.41
N GLU A 40 9.79 -0.96 -6.86
CA GLU A 40 11.02 -1.11 -6.09
C GLU A 40 11.75 0.23 -5.90
N ALA A 41 11.81 1.06 -6.93
CA ALA A 41 12.45 2.37 -6.85
C ALA A 41 11.80 3.20 -5.73
N PHE A 42 10.47 3.24 -5.64
CA PHE A 42 9.76 3.92 -4.57
C PHE A 42 10.00 3.27 -3.20
N TRP A 43 9.69 1.98 -3.05
CA TRP A 43 9.73 1.32 -1.73
C TRP A 43 11.15 1.18 -1.17
N SER A 44 12.19 1.18 -2.02
CA SER A 44 13.59 1.26 -1.56
C SER A 44 13.93 2.58 -0.86
N THR A 45 13.15 3.64 -1.06
CA THR A 45 13.32 4.93 -0.37
C THR A 45 12.65 5.00 0.99
N ILE A 46 11.78 4.03 1.32
CA ILE A 46 10.99 4.02 2.56
C ILE A 46 11.59 3.00 3.52
N SER A 47 11.98 3.46 4.71
CA SER A 47 12.55 2.62 5.77
C SER A 47 11.47 2.02 6.68
N LYS A 48 10.36 2.73 6.89
CA LYS A 48 9.25 2.32 7.75
C LYS A 48 7.97 3.04 7.34
N VAL A 49 6.83 2.40 7.55
CA VAL A 49 5.51 3.06 7.55
C VAL A 49 4.88 2.87 8.92
N ASP A 50 4.51 3.96 9.58
CA ASP A 50 3.63 3.90 10.76
C ASP A 50 2.18 3.97 10.29
N VAL A 51 1.40 2.94 10.63
CA VAL A 51 -0.02 2.85 10.30
C VAL A 51 -0.85 3.30 11.52
N HIS A 52 -1.39 4.52 11.48
CA HIS A 52 -2.13 5.10 12.61
C HIS A 52 -3.57 4.62 12.67
N SER A 53 -4.25 4.66 11.52
CA SER A 53 -5.64 4.19 11.39
C SER A 53 -5.88 3.60 10.02
N VAL A 54 -6.76 2.61 9.97
CA VAL A 54 -7.26 2.01 8.74
C VAL A 54 -8.76 1.77 8.93
N THR A 55 -9.58 2.38 8.09
CA THR A 55 -11.03 2.26 8.14
C THR A 55 -11.54 1.81 6.78
N ALA A 56 -12.27 0.70 6.73
CA ALA A 56 -12.88 0.22 5.48
C ALA A 56 -14.38 0.52 5.41
N ASP A 57 -14.82 0.93 4.22
CA ASP A 57 -16.22 0.89 3.82
C ASP A 57 -16.45 -0.37 2.94
N PRO A 58 -17.00 -1.45 3.50
CA PRO A 58 -17.19 -2.71 2.77
C PRO A 58 -18.25 -2.60 1.67
N ALA A 59 -19.13 -1.60 1.69
CA ALA A 59 -20.15 -1.42 0.66
C ALA A 59 -19.55 -0.87 -0.64
N THR A 60 -18.50 -0.05 -0.53
CA THR A 60 -17.82 0.58 -1.67
C THR A 60 -16.46 -0.03 -1.99
N GLY A 61 -15.91 -0.83 -1.07
CA GLY A 61 -14.57 -1.39 -1.16
C GLY A 61 -13.46 -0.35 -0.98
N VAL A 62 -13.80 0.83 -0.45
CA VAL A 62 -12.86 1.90 -0.17
C VAL A 62 -12.25 1.68 1.22
N VAL A 63 -10.93 1.88 1.33
CA VAL A 63 -10.21 1.89 2.60
C VAL A 63 -9.50 3.22 2.76
N THR A 64 -9.68 3.90 3.89
CA THR A 64 -8.92 5.09 4.23
C THR A 64 -7.84 4.71 5.24
N ALA A 65 -6.59 5.04 4.95
CA ALA A 65 -5.45 4.78 5.82
C ALA A 65 -4.72 6.09 6.15
N GLN A 66 -4.37 6.29 7.43
CA GLN A 66 -3.51 7.38 7.87
C GLN A 66 -2.12 6.82 8.18
N LEU A 67 -1.11 7.37 7.51
CA LEU A 67 0.22 6.80 7.45
C LEU A 67 1.27 7.87 7.75
N THR A 68 2.35 7.49 8.43
CA THR A 68 3.59 8.26 8.40
C THR A 68 4.65 7.45 7.66
N PHE A 69 5.11 7.95 6.52
CA PHE A 69 6.23 7.38 5.79
C PHE A 69 7.54 7.91 6.37
N HIS A 70 8.44 7.01 6.75
CA HIS A 70 9.81 7.33 7.12
C HIS A 70 10.72 6.98 5.96
N LYS A 71 11.48 7.95 5.47
CA LYS A 71 12.41 7.78 4.36
C LYS A 71 13.78 7.33 4.88
N VAL A 72 14.54 6.65 4.02
CA VAL A 72 15.92 6.23 4.32
C VAL A 72 16.87 7.42 4.52
N ASP A 73 16.53 8.59 3.98
CA ASP A 73 17.29 9.84 4.12
C ASP A 73 16.98 10.61 5.43
N GLY A 74 16.08 10.08 6.27
CA GLY A 74 15.65 10.67 7.53
C GLY A 74 14.44 11.61 7.41
N GLY A 75 13.92 11.86 6.21
CA GLY A 75 12.68 12.60 6.03
C GLY A 75 11.45 11.81 6.46
N THR A 76 10.40 12.52 6.89
CA THR A 76 9.09 11.92 7.18
C THR A 76 7.97 12.63 6.42
N SER A 77 6.88 11.92 6.16
CA SER A 77 5.67 12.48 5.53
C SER A 77 4.43 11.87 6.17
N ASP A 78 3.52 12.72 6.66
CA ASP A 78 2.22 12.31 7.18
C ASP A 78 1.18 12.41 6.07
N GLU A 79 0.57 11.28 5.71
CA GLU A 79 -0.28 11.15 4.53
C GLU A 79 -1.59 10.42 4.86
N THR A 80 -2.68 10.85 4.24
CA THR A 80 -3.94 10.11 4.24
C THR A 80 -4.17 9.53 2.86
N HIS A 81 -4.34 8.22 2.78
CA HIS A 81 -4.54 7.49 1.55
C HIS A 81 -5.97 6.96 1.48
N ARG A 82 -6.60 7.13 0.31
CA ARG A 82 -7.86 6.47 -0.04
C ARG A 82 -7.56 5.37 -1.05
N LEU A 83 -7.62 4.14 -0.57
CA LEU A 83 -7.39 2.94 -1.36
C LEU A 83 -8.70 2.35 -1.87
N GLY A 84 -8.66 1.83 -3.10
CA GLY A 84 -9.68 0.90 -3.58
C GLY A 84 -9.19 -0.52 -3.36
N VAL A 85 -10.05 -1.39 -2.80
CA VAL A 85 -9.71 -2.78 -2.51
C VAL A 85 -10.86 -3.68 -2.97
N VAL A 86 -10.53 -4.73 -3.74
CA VAL A 86 -11.50 -5.72 -4.20
C VAL A 86 -11.20 -7.08 -3.61
N ASN A 87 -12.26 -7.82 -3.28
CA ASN A 87 -12.16 -9.23 -2.91
C ASN A 87 -12.27 -10.08 -4.18
N GLY A 88 -11.14 -10.36 -4.84
CA GLY A 88 -11.08 -11.19 -6.04
C GLY A 88 -11.25 -12.70 -5.79
N GLY A 89 -11.70 -13.12 -4.61
CA GLY A 89 -11.83 -14.54 -4.22
C GLY A 89 -10.79 -15.04 -3.21
N GLN A 90 -10.14 -14.14 -2.46
CA GLN A 90 -8.93 -14.36 -1.66
C GLN A 90 -7.69 -14.66 -2.52
N PRO A 91 -6.58 -13.90 -2.37
CA PRO A 91 -6.39 -12.73 -1.49
C PRO A 91 -7.11 -11.46 -2.00
N TYR A 92 -7.22 -10.45 -1.13
CA TYR A 92 -7.65 -9.09 -1.53
C TYR A 92 -6.60 -8.46 -2.46
N LEU A 93 -7.02 -7.56 -3.34
CA LEU A 93 -6.12 -6.77 -4.19
C LEU A 93 -6.39 -5.28 -4.05
N ILE A 94 -5.33 -4.47 -4.10
CA ILE A 94 -5.39 -3.01 -4.18
C ILE A 94 -5.60 -2.60 -5.66
N THR A 95 -6.67 -1.86 -5.90
CA THR A 95 -7.10 -1.43 -7.24
C THR A 95 -6.80 0.04 -7.53
N SER A 96 -6.65 0.85 -6.48
CA SER A 96 -6.30 2.26 -6.56
C SER A 96 -5.66 2.70 -5.26
N ASP A 97 -4.78 3.69 -5.33
CA ASP A 97 -4.26 4.42 -4.18
C ASP A 97 -4.17 5.91 -4.56
N THR A 98 -4.69 6.79 -3.72
CA THR A 98 -4.69 8.24 -3.93
C THR A 98 -4.56 8.94 -2.59
N MET A 99 -3.56 9.82 -2.48
CA MET A 99 -3.40 10.72 -1.34
C MET A 99 -4.49 11.80 -1.36
N VAL A 100 -5.12 12.07 -0.20
CA VAL A 100 -6.25 13.01 -0.03
C VAL A 100 -6.02 14.05 1.05
#